data_AF-A0A2L2Z0B9-F1
#
_entry.id   AF-A0A2L2Z0B9-F1
#
_cell.length_a   1.000
_cell.length_b   1.000
_cell.length_c   1.000
_cell.angle_alpha   90.00
_cell.angle_beta   90.00
_cell.angle_gamma   90.00
#
_symmetry.space_group_name_H-M   'P 1'
#
loop_
_entity.id
_entity.type
_entity.pdbx_description
1 polymer ?
#
loop_
_entity_poly.entity_id
_entity_poly.type
_entity_poly.pdbx_seq_one_letter_code
_entity_poly.pdbx_strand_id
1 'polypeptide(L)'
;GEDCNYLGRLLEDGDIIIYSDSCNEELKCYNGTVEITHDFCTYMKCEAETYMLPGDCCPRCRGHDKKSCNVDGELFQTGEEWKPNSCFSCFCNNGRVSCRKTQRRCNDEWFSMNISKRKISTNPCVESN
;
A
#
# COMPACT_ATOMS: atom_id res chain seq x y z
N GLY A 1 -19.92 25.51 21.03
CA GLY A 1 -20.09 24.32 21.88
C GLY A 1 -19.33 24.53 23.17
N GLU A 2 -19.11 23.45 23.90
CA GLU A 2 -18.21 23.43 25.06
C GLU A 2 -16.75 23.24 24.62
N ASP A 3 -15.83 23.89 25.34
CA ASP A 3 -14.38 23.79 25.10
C ASP A 3 -13.83 22.46 25.64
N CYS A 4 -12.75 21.97 25.03
CA CYS A 4 -12.07 20.75 25.46
C CYS A 4 -10.82 21.06 26.27
N ASN A 5 -10.52 20.23 27.27
CA ASN A 5 -9.22 20.22 27.93
C ASN A 5 -8.46 18.95 27.55
N TYR A 6 -7.37 19.10 26.79
CA TYR A 6 -6.52 18.00 26.38
C TYR A 6 -5.08 18.25 26.81
N LEU A 7 -4.54 17.36 27.65
CA LEU A 7 -3.17 17.45 28.19
C LEU A 7 -2.83 18.81 28.82
N GLY A 8 -3.82 19.48 29.43
CA GLY A 8 -3.65 20.79 30.05
C GLY A 8 -3.73 21.98 29.08
N ARG A 9 -4.00 21.73 27.79
CA ARG A 9 -4.31 22.76 26.79
C ARG A 9 -5.82 22.91 26.66
N LEU A 10 -6.30 24.16 26.69
CA LEU A 10 -7.69 24.50 26.39
C LEU A 10 -7.84 24.63 24.87
N LEU A 11 -8.85 23.95 24.32
CA LEU A 11 -9.19 23.93 22.90
C LEU A 11 -10.62 24.44 22.73
N GLU A 12 -10.83 25.32 21.77
CA GLU A 12 -12.16 25.83 21.43
C GLU A 12 -12.96 24.77 20.67
N ASP A 13 -14.29 24.80 20.80
CA ASP A 13 -15.18 23.94 20.01
C ASP A 13 -14.95 24.14 18.50
N GLY A 14 -14.59 23.06 17.80
CA GLY A 14 -14.22 23.07 16.39
C GLY A 14 -12.70 23.14 16.12
N ASP A 15 -11.86 23.29 17.15
CA ASP A 15 -10.41 23.26 16.98
C ASP A 15 -9.94 21.92 16.42
N ILE A 16 -8.99 22.01 15.48
CA ILE A 16 -8.28 20.87 14.89
C ILE A 16 -6.78 21.07 15.13
N ILE A 17 -6.15 20.16 15.86
CA ILE A 17 -4.71 20.13 16.10
C ILE A 17 -4.10 18.94 15.38
N ILE A 18 -3.01 19.20 14.65
CA ILE A 18 -2.22 18.19 13.95
C ILE A 18 -0.85 18.12 14.64
N TYR A 19 -0.51 16.95 15.19
CA TYR A 19 0.82 16.70 15.76
C TYR A 19 1.75 16.18 14.66
N SER A 20 2.72 17.00 14.25
CA SER A 20 3.67 16.64 13.18
C SER A 20 4.63 15.51 13.54
N ASP A 21 4.75 15.20 14.84
CA ASP A 21 5.84 14.39 15.39
C ASP A 21 5.43 12.92 15.62
N SER A 22 4.12 12.66 15.58
CA SER A 22 3.51 11.32 15.65
C SER A 22 2.53 11.20 14.50
N CYS A 23 2.89 10.40 13.49
CA CYS A 23 1.96 9.65 12.64
C CYS A 23 0.52 10.19 12.55
N ASN A 24 0.38 11.40 11.99
CA ASN A 24 -0.88 12.14 11.81
C ASN A 24 -1.97 11.80 12.81
N GLU A 25 -1.75 12.15 14.07
CA GLU A 25 -2.83 12.30 15.03
C GLU A 25 -3.54 13.62 14.75
N GLU A 26 -4.74 13.56 14.17
CA GLU A 26 -5.64 14.70 14.12
C GLU A 26 -6.54 14.65 15.36
N LEU A 27 -6.45 15.70 16.16
CA LEU A 27 -7.25 15.90 17.35
C LEU A 27 -8.29 16.98 17.08
N LYS A 28 -9.57 16.61 17.21
CA LYS A 28 -10.70 17.50 17.01
C LYS A 28 -11.46 17.71 18.31
N CYS A 29 -11.68 18.96 18.68
CA CYS A 29 -12.60 19.28 19.77
C CYS A 29 -14.02 19.42 19.20
N TYR A 30 -14.97 18.66 19.76
CA TYR A 30 -16.38 18.78 19.44
C TYR A 30 -17.21 18.72 20.72
N ASN A 31 -17.81 19.86 21.07
CA ASN A 31 -18.74 20.04 22.17
C ASN A 31 -18.26 19.39 23.48
N GLY A 32 -17.06 19.79 23.94
CA GLY A 32 -16.43 19.29 25.17
C GLY A 32 -15.78 17.92 25.05
N THR A 33 -15.92 17.24 23.91
CA THR A 33 -15.34 15.92 23.64
C THR A 33 -14.16 16.04 22.69
N VAL A 34 -13.07 15.38 23.04
CA VAL A 34 -11.89 15.26 22.18
C VAL A 34 -12.02 13.99 21.35
N GLU A 35 -12.16 14.14 20.03
CA GLU A 35 -12.07 13.05 19.07
C GLU A 35 -10.65 12.99 18.52
N ILE A 36 -9.96 11.87 18.76
CA ILE A 36 -8.62 11.62 18.24
C ILE A 36 -8.76 10.66 17.08
N THR A 37 -8.33 11.08 15.90
CA THR A 37 -8.13 10.18 14.77
C THR A 37 -6.67 9.82 14.72
N HIS A 38 -6.41 8.53 14.82
CA HIS A 38 -5.07 7.97 14.72
C HIS A 38 -5.00 7.26 13.38
N ASP A 39 -4.06 7.66 12.53
CA ASP A 39 -3.75 6.87 11.34
C ASP A 39 -2.94 5.65 11.81
N PHE A 40 -3.65 4.62 12.28
CA PHE A 40 -3.01 3.36 12.61
C PHE A 40 -2.50 2.76 11.31
N CYS A 41 -1.18 2.56 11.20
CA CYS A 41 -0.63 1.80 10.09
C CYS A 41 -1.37 0.47 10.03
N THR A 42 -2.12 0.23 8.96
CA THR A 42 -2.66 -1.10 8.67
C THR A 42 -1.45 -2.02 8.57
N TYR A 43 -1.21 -2.81 9.60
CA TYR A 43 -0.05 -3.70 9.65
C TYR A 43 -0.17 -4.70 8.50
N MET A 44 0.54 -4.42 7.41
CA MET A 44 0.63 -5.33 6.29
C MET A 44 1.83 -6.23 6.53
N LYS A 45 1.59 -7.54 6.68
CA LYS A 45 2.66 -8.53 6.54
C LYS A 45 3.10 -8.52 5.08
N CYS A 46 4.14 -7.78 4.77
CA CYS A 46 4.76 -7.79 3.46
C CYS A 46 5.54 -9.09 3.28
N GLU A 47 5.30 -9.85 2.21
CA GLU A 47 6.22 -10.91 1.78
C GLU A 47 7.53 -10.34 1.19
N ALA A 48 7.50 -9.06 0.81
CA ALA A 48 8.63 -8.30 0.27
C ALA A 48 9.27 -7.36 1.30
N GLU A 49 10.45 -6.80 0.97
CA GLU A 49 11.10 -5.77 1.78
C GLU A 49 10.22 -4.52 1.96
N THR A 50 10.23 -3.97 3.17
CA THR A 50 9.62 -2.68 3.49
C THR A 50 10.60 -1.53 3.27
N TYR A 51 10.06 -0.35 2.99
CA TYR A 51 10.84 0.88 2.94
C TYR A 51 10.05 2.05 3.55
N MET A 52 10.76 3.09 3.99
CA MET A 52 10.18 4.35 4.47
C MET A 52 10.79 5.51 3.69
N LEU A 53 9.96 6.45 3.26
CA LEU A 53 10.40 7.72 2.70
C LEU A 53 10.55 8.77 3.81
N PRO A 54 11.35 9.82 3.61
CA PRO A 54 11.38 10.96 4.53
C PRO A 54 9.97 11.55 4.69
N GLY A 55 9.46 11.57 5.92
CA GLY A 55 8.10 12.02 6.25
C GLY A 55 7.02 10.94 6.20
N ASP A 56 7.35 9.69 5.81
CA ASP A 56 6.41 8.57 5.96
C ASP A 56 6.25 8.21 7.43
N CYS A 57 5.01 8.09 7.87
CA CYS A 57 4.64 7.53 9.17
C CYS A 57 4.74 5.99 9.16
N CYS A 58 4.34 5.35 8.05
CA CYS A 58 4.21 3.91 7.95
C CYS A 58 5.18 3.31 6.93
N PRO A 59 5.76 2.13 7.20
CA PRO A 59 6.52 1.40 6.20
C PRO A 59 5.62 0.99 5.03
N ARG A 60 6.12 1.17 3.82
CA ARG A 60 5.46 0.73 2.58
C ARG A 60 6.08 -0.60 2.16
N CYS A 61 5.28 -1.55 1.69
CA CYS A 61 5.83 -2.72 1.01
C CYS A 61 6.32 -2.29 -0.38
N ARG A 62 7.57 -2.62 -0.73
CA ARG A 62 8.04 -2.48 -2.11
C ARG A 62 7.13 -3.29 -3.05
N GLY A 63 6.62 -2.65 -4.11
CA GLY A 63 5.66 -3.27 -5.02
C GLY A 63 4.18 -3.18 -4.62
N HIS A 64 3.84 -2.53 -3.51
CA HIS A 64 2.45 -2.30 -3.05
C HIS A 64 2.10 -0.82 -2.90
N ASP A 65 3.05 0.07 -3.18
CA ASP A 65 2.92 1.51 -3.06
C ASP A 65 2.09 2.18 -4.19
N LYS A 66 1.43 1.38 -5.02
CA LYS A 66 0.78 1.77 -6.29
C LYS A 66 1.74 2.45 -7.29
N LYS A 67 3.05 2.40 -7.07
CA LYS A 67 4.07 2.93 -7.99
C LYS A 67 4.84 1.83 -8.69
N SER A 68 4.90 0.65 -8.09
CA SER A 68 5.70 -0.48 -8.59
C SER A 68 4.95 -1.79 -8.41
N CYS A 69 5.32 -2.80 -9.19
CA CYS A 69 4.90 -4.19 -9.08
C CYS A 69 6.10 -5.04 -8.65
N ASN A 70 5.91 -5.97 -7.72
CA ASN A 70 6.92 -6.95 -7.34
C ASN A 70 6.59 -8.31 -7.99
N VAL A 71 7.54 -8.85 -8.76
CA VAL A 71 7.45 -10.17 -9.39
C VAL A 71 8.68 -10.97 -9.02
N ASP A 72 8.50 -12.00 -8.18
CA ASP A 72 9.59 -12.88 -7.72
C ASP A 72 10.82 -12.13 -7.13
N GLY A 73 10.59 -10.97 -6.51
CA GLY A 73 11.65 -10.12 -5.92
C GLY A 73 12.17 -9.01 -6.84
N GLU A 74 11.78 -9.01 -8.12
CA GLU A 74 12.10 -7.93 -9.07
C GLU A 74 11.02 -6.85 -9.06
N LEU A 75 11.45 -5.59 -9.12
CA LEU A 75 10.57 -4.43 -9.13
C LEU A 75 10.42 -3.83 -10.51
N PHE A 76 9.18 -3.73 -10.97
CA PHE A 76 8.80 -3.07 -12.22
C PHE A 76 7.99 -1.82 -11.91
N GLN A 77 8.34 -0.68 -12.50
CA GLN A 77 7.60 0.57 -12.28
C GLN A 77 6.26 0.56 -13.01
N THR A 78 5.28 1.34 -12.53
CA THR A 78 4.04 1.58 -13.28
C THR A 78 4.38 2.08 -14.69
N GLY A 79 3.81 1.44 -15.70
CA GLY A 79 4.05 1.73 -17.12
C GLY A 79 5.19 0.93 -17.73
N GLU A 80 5.96 0.19 -16.93
CA GLU A 80 7.03 -0.67 -17.42
C GLU A 80 6.46 -1.95 -18.06
N GLU A 81 7.03 -2.34 -19.20
CA GLU A 81 6.72 -3.58 -19.92
C GLU A 81 7.96 -4.46 -20.01
N TRP A 82 7.81 -5.75 -19.70
CA TRP A 82 8.89 -6.73 -19.77
C TRP A 82 8.42 -8.05 -20.37
N LYS A 83 9.37 -8.86 -20.84
CA LYS A 83 9.12 -10.19 -21.39
C LYS A 83 9.74 -11.24 -20.49
N PRO A 84 8.97 -11.89 -19.60
CA PRO A 84 9.53 -12.92 -18.71
C PRO A 84 10.04 -14.14 -19.47
N ASN A 85 9.55 -14.36 -20.70
CA ASN A 85 10.06 -15.36 -21.65
C ASN A 85 9.60 -14.99 -23.06
N SER A 86 9.90 -15.84 -24.05
CA SER A 86 9.51 -15.63 -25.46
C SER A 86 8.00 -15.64 -25.70
N CYS A 87 7.21 -16.20 -24.79
CA CYS A 87 5.79 -16.48 -24.97
C CYS A 87 4.86 -15.38 -24.43
N PHE A 88 5.35 -14.56 -23.50
CA PHE A 88 4.54 -13.58 -22.77
C PHE A 88 5.18 -12.19 -22.78
N SER A 89 4.32 -11.17 -22.76
CA SER A 89 4.68 -9.78 -22.48
C SER A 89 3.85 -9.33 -21.28
N CYS A 90 4.47 -8.71 -20.29
CA CYS A 90 3.83 -8.27 -19.05
C CYS A 90 4.00 -6.77 -18.88
N PHE A 91 2.99 -6.10 -18.32
CA PHE A 91 3.04 -4.70 -17.95
C PHE A 91 2.66 -4.51 -16.49
N CYS A 92 3.27 -3.52 -15.85
CA CYS A 92 2.91 -3.10 -14.51
C CYS A 92 1.99 -1.88 -14.56
N ASN A 93 0.88 -1.93 -13.81
CA ASN A 93 -0.03 -0.81 -13.64
C ASN A 93 -0.46 -0.69 -12.17
N ASN A 94 0.10 0.30 -11.47
CA ASN A 94 -0.25 0.68 -10.11
C ASN A 94 -0.24 -0.50 -9.12
N GLY A 95 0.82 -1.31 -9.14
CA GLY A 95 0.96 -2.48 -8.27
C GLY A 95 0.27 -3.75 -8.78
N ARG A 96 -0.38 -3.69 -9.94
CA ARG A 96 -0.95 -4.88 -10.59
C ARG A 96 -0.18 -5.22 -11.87
N VAL A 97 0.26 -6.47 -11.95
CA VAL A 97 0.87 -7.02 -13.17
C VAL A 97 -0.23 -7.53 -14.10
N SER A 98 -0.02 -7.37 -15.40
CA SER A 98 -0.92 -7.90 -16.44
C SER A 98 -0.08 -8.45 -17.58
N CYS A 99 -0.25 -9.74 -17.88
CA CYS A 99 0.53 -10.42 -18.91
C CYS A 99 -0.36 -10.90 -20.07
N ARG A 100 0.15 -10.76 -21.30
CA ARG A 100 -0.47 -11.21 -22.54
C ARG A 100 0.43 -12.22 -23.25
N LYS A 101 -0.18 -13.30 -23.72
CA LYS A 101 0.47 -14.28 -24.60
C LYS A 101 0.75 -13.65 -25.97
N THR A 102 2.01 -13.64 -26.39
CA THR A 102 2.45 -13.04 -27.66
C THR A 102 2.74 -14.07 -28.74
N GLN A 103 2.90 -15.35 -28.37
CA GLN A 103 3.18 -16.43 -29.31
C GLN A 103 2.11 -17.52 -29.28
N ARG A 104 1.68 -17.95 -30.47
CA ARG A 104 0.62 -18.97 -30.63
C ARG A 104 1.04 -20.39 -30.26
N ARG A 105 2.34 -20.71 -30.37
CA ARG A 105 2.89 -22.06 -30.13
C ARG A 105 3.17 -22.36 -28.66
N CYS A 106 3.05 -21.38 -27.79
CA CYS A 106 3.32 -21.59 -26.38
C CYS A 106 2.10 -22.25 -25.73
N ASN A 107 2.33 -23.22 -24.86
CA ASN A 107 1.25 -23.78 -24.05
C ASN A 107 0.87 -22.79 -22.94
N ASP A 108 -0.36 -22.88 -22.47
CA ASP A 108 -0.83 -22.09 -21.32
C ASP A 108 -0.27 -22.65 -19.98
N GLU A 109 0.62 -23.65 -20.04
CA GLU A 109 1.20 -24.34 -18.88
C GLU A 109 2.03 -23.42 -17.97
N TRP A 110 2.51 -22.27 -18.46
CA TRP A 110 3.09 -21.23 -17.60
C TRP A 110 2.09 -20.74 -16.54
N PHE A 111 0.79 -20.67 -16.87
CA PHE A 111 -0.26 -20.31 -15.91
C PHE A 111 -0.58 -21.45 -14.91
N SER A 112 -0.17 -22.68 -15.21
CA SER A 112 -0.59 -23.90 -14.50
C SER A 112 0.39 -24.38 -13.42
N MET A 113 1.68 -24.07 -13.55
CA MET A 113 2.76 -24.76 -12.81
C MET A 113 3.13 -24.20 -11.43
N ASN A 114 2.43 -23.20 -10.90
CA ASN A 114 2.70 -22.74 -9.53
C ASN A 114 1.45 -22.07 -8.97
N ILE A 115 0.97 -22.50 -7.81
CA ILE A 115 -0.10 -21.81 -7.08
C ILE A 115 0.33 -20.39 -6.67
N SER A 116 1.65 -20.15 -6.51
CA SER A 116 2.29 -18.83 -6.40
C SER A 116 2.38 -18.04 -7.72
N LYS A 117 2.24 -18.70 -8.89
CA LYS A 117 2.17 -18.08 -10.23
C LYS A 117 0.76 -18.02 -10.81
N ARG A 118 -0.24 -18.67 -10.16
CA ARG A 118 -1.68 -18.60 -10.52
C ARG A 118 -2.31 -17.24 -10.30
N LYS A 119 -1.49 -16.27 -9.93
CA LYS A 119 -1.90 -14.92 -9.68
C LYS A 119 -0.82 -14.01 -10.27
N ILE A 120 -0.94 -13.75 -11.58
CA ILE A 120 -0.44 -12.48 -12.15
C ILE A 120 -1.10 -11.27 -11.42
N SER A 121 -2.16 -11.53 -10.64
CA SER A 121 -2.68 -10.68 -9.58
C SER A 121 -2.61 -11.39 -8.22
N THR A 122 -1.44 -11.59 -7.60
CA THR A 122 -1.37 -11.86 -6.16
C THR A 122 -1.09 -10.54 -5.54
N ASN A 123 -2.13 -9.92 -4.99
CA ASN A 123 -1.89 -9.05 -3.85
C ASN A 123 -1.31 -9.97 -2.77
N PRO A 124 0.00 -9.89 -2.43
CA PRO A 124 0.60 -10.70 -1.36
C PRO A 124 0.23 -10.13 0.01
N CYS A 125 -0.34 -8.92 0.05
CA CYS A 125 -0.87 -8.32 1.26
C CYS A 125 -2.31 -8.81 1.41
N VAL A 126 -2.51 -9.78 2.31
CA VAL A 126 -3.82 -10.02 2.91
C VAL A 126 -4.05 -8.84 3.84
N GLU A 127 -5.08 -8.01 3.58
CA GLU A 127 -5.56 -7.06 4.59
C GLU A 127 -5.85 -7.86 5.86
N SER A 128 -5.15 -7.55 6.94
CA SER A 128 -5.47 -8.11 8.25
C SER A 128 -6.83 -7.50 8.63
N ASN A 129 -7.88 -8.31 8.51
CA ASN A 129 -9.24 -7.96 8.95
C ASN A 129 -9.29 -7.84 10.48
#